data_AF-A0A7M1USQ2-F1
#
_entry.id   AF-A0A7M1USQ2-F1
#
_cell.length_a   1.000
_cell.length_b   1.000
_cell.length_c   1.000
_cell.angle_alpha   90.00
_cell.angle_beta   90.00
_cell.angle_gamma   90.00
#
_symmetry.space_group_name_H-M   'P 1'
#
loop_
_entity.id
_entity.type
_entity.pdbx_description
1 polymer ?
#
loop_
_entity_poly.entity_id
_entity_poly.type
_entity_poly.pdbx_seq_one_letter_code
_entity_poly.pdbx_strand_id
1 'polypeptide(L)'
;MSCLRCVYFKPNSILPYIGYCEARRRAESAIEHGAPCGDFREATIDELKAVLEKEGWLYCLTCASTITSEEELLEHYRKHVVIPGVLVDESVAEEAPSGD
;
A
#
# COMPACT_ATOMS: atom_id res chain seq x y z
N MET A 1 -0.94 12.75 -3.23
CA MET A 1 -0.64 11.31 -3.40
C MET A 1 0.66 10.85 -2.74
N SER A 2 1.30 11.67 -1.90
CA SER A 2 2.63 11.37 -1.36
C SER A 2 2.60 10.18 -0.40
N CYS A 3 1.53 10.01 0.37
CA CYS A 3 1.41 8.91 1.34
C CYS A 3 1.49 7.51 0.70
N LEU A 4 1.05 7.33 -0.55
CA LEU A 4 1.15 6.03 -1.25
C LEU A 4 2.60 5.56 -1.45
N ARG A 5 3.56 6.48 -1.40
CA ARG A 5 4.98 6.15 -1.51
C ARG A 5 5.68 6.12 -0.16
N CYS A 6 4.97 6.41 0.92
CA CYS A 6 5.54 6.48 2.26
C CYS A 6 5.66 5.08 2.86
N VAL A 7 6.82 4.74 3.42
CA VAL A 7 7.03 3.44 4.08
C VAL A 7 6.12 3.21 5.30
N TYR A 8 5.67 4.31 5.94
CA TYR A 8 4.81 4.26 7.12
C TYR A 8 3.33 4.15 6.77
N PHE A 9 2.97 4.23 5.50
CA PHE A 9 1.57 4.17 5.07
C PHE A 9 1.22 2.74 4.68
N LYS A 10 0.26 2.17 5.40
CA LYS A 10 -0.31 0.85 5.12
C LYS A 10 -1.67 1.03 4.46
N PRO A 11 -1.77 0.90 3.12
CA PRO A 11 -3.03 1.08 2.41
C PRO A 11 -4.05 0.00 2.79
N ASN A 12 -5.33 0.34 2.73
CA ASN A 12 -6.44 -0.61 2.87
C ASN A 12 -6.63 -1.43 1.59
N SER A 13 -6.95 -2.73 1.73
CA SER A 13 -7.11 -3.68 0.61
C SER A 13 -8.20 -3.31 -0.41
N ILE A 14 -9.27 -2.66 0.04
CA ILE A 14 -10.43 -2.31 -0.79
C ILE A 14 -10.25 -0.89 -1.35
N LEU A 15 -9.82 0.04 -0.50
CA LEU A 15 -9.64 1.44 -0.84
C LEU A 15 -8.16 1.83 -0.66
N PRO A 16 -7.28 1.56 -1.65
CA PRO A 16 -5.83 1.73 -1.48
C PRO A 16 -5.39 3.18 -1.28
N TYR A 17 -6.26 4.14 -1.56
CA TYR A 17 -6.05 5.56 -1.29
C TYR A 17 -6.29 5.94 0.18
N ILE A 18 -6.93 5.07 0.96
CA ILE A 18 -7.15 5.24 2.39
C ILE A 18 -6.32 4.17 3.10
N GLY A 19 -5.62 4.55 4.16
CA GLY A 19 -4.74 3.61 4.86
C GLY A 19 -4.39 4.11 6.23
N TYR A 20 -3.62 3.32 6.95
CA TYR A 20 -3.12 3.67 8.28
C TYR A 20 -1.70 4.22 8.17
N CYS A 21 -1.45 5.38 8.77
CA CYS A 21 -0.10 5.93 8.90
C CYS A 21 0.49 5.52 10.26
N GLU A 22 1.48 4.63 10.25
CA GLU A 22 2.13 4.14 11.47
C GLU A 22 2.86 5.26 12.24
N ALA A 23 3.48 6.21 11.52
CA ALA A 23 4.18 7.34 12.15
C ALA A 23 3.24 8.26 12.94
N ARG A 24 2.00 8.44 12.47
CA ARG A 24 0.98 9.31 13.09
C ARG A 24 -0.07 8.55 13.89
N ARG A 25 -0.03 7.22 13.83
CA ARG A 25 -0.94 6.29 14.48
C ARG A 25 -2.42 6.57 14.22
N ARG A 26 -2.76 6.96 12.99
CA ARG A 26 -4.15 7.25 12.57
C ARG A 26 -4.37 6.91 11.10
N ALA A 27 -5.65 6.75 10.73
CA ALA A 27 -6.04 6.64 9.34
C ALA A 27 -5.77 7.96 8.59
N GLU A 28 -5.26 7.85 7.36
CA GLU A 28 -4.92 8.97 6.48
C GLU A 28 -5.42 8.66 5.06
N SER A 29 -5.86 9.70 4.35
CA SER A 29 -6.20 9.63 2.94
C SER A 29 -5.04 10.14 2.09
N ALA A 30 -4.50 9.29 1.24
CA ALA A 30 -3.41 9.66 0.34
C ALA A 30 -3.85 10.62 -0.79
N ILE A 31 -5.16 10.73 -1.05
CA ILE A 31 -5.73 11.70 -1.99
C ILE A 31 -5.66 13.11 -1.40
N GLU A 32 -5.94 13.28 -0.11
CA GLU A 32 -5.96 14.59 0.54
C GLU A 32 -4.56 15.18 0.73
N HIS A 33 -3.54 14.32 0.84
CA HIS A 33 -2.15 14.76 0.97
C HIS A 33 -1.50 14.97 -0.40
N GLY A 34 -1.75 16.13 -1.00
CA GLY A 34 -1.10 16.59 -2.23
C GLY A 34 0.42 16.75 -2.12
N ALA A 35 0.93 17.03 -0.91
CA ALA A 35 2.35 17.19 -0.60
C ALA A 35 2.81 16.18 0.49
N PRO A 36 4.09 15.79 0.53
CA PRO A 36 4.63 14.94 1.60
C PRO A 36 4.56 15.68 2.94
N CYS A 37 4.21 14.96 4.01
CA CYS A 37 4.26 15.50 5.36
C CYS A 37 5.69 15.52 5.90
N GLY A 38 5.91 16.17 7.06
CA GLY A 38 7.25 16.24 7.68
C GLY A 38 7.86 14.87 8.03
N ASP A 39 7.02 13.84 8.21
CA ASP A 39 7.43 12.46 8.53
C ASP A 39 7.51 11.57 7.28
N PHE A 40 7.33 12.14 6.09
CA PHE A 40 7.34 11.38 4.85
C PHE A 40 8.70 10.76 4.60
N ARG A 41 8.71 9.44 4.40
CA ARG A 41 9.89 8.69 3.98
C ARG A 41 9.50 7.79 2.82
N GLU A 42 10.03 8.07 1.64
CA GLU A 42 9.79 7.24 0.46
C GLU A 42 10.29 5.81 0.70
N ALA A 43 9.49 4.81 0.34
CA ALA A 43 9.89 3.42 0.40
C ALA A 43 11.09 3.19 -0.52
N THR A 44 12.16 2.64 0.02
CA THR A 44 13.31 2.24 -0.76
C THR A 44 13.01 0.93 -1.47
N ILE A 45 13.73 0.66 -2.56
CA ILE A 45 13.60 -0.62 -3.24
C ILE A 45 13.97 -1.80 -2.35
N ASP A 46 14.89 -1.62 -1.41
CA ASP A 46 15.32 -2.65 -0.46
C ASP A 46 14.18 -3.07 0.47
N GLU A 47 13.42 -2.09 1.00
CA GLU A 47 12.24 -2.36 1.83
C GLU A 47 11.14 -3.06 1.04
N LEU A 48 10.94 -2.66 -0.23
CA LEU A 48 9.96 -3.32 -1.11
C LEU A 48 10.38 -4.75 -1.44
N LYS A 49 11.66 -5.00 -1.68
CA LYS A 49 12.21 -6.36 -1.88
C LYS A 49 11.99 -7.22 -0.65
N ALA A 50 12.29 -6.70 0.54
CA ALA A 50 12.06 -7.41 1.79
C ALA A 50 10.58 -7.79 1.98
N VAL A 51 9.64 -6.90 1.61
CA VAL A 51 8.21 -7.22 1.62
C VAL A 51 7.85 -8.24 0.55
N LEU A 52 8.41 -8.14 -0.66
CA LEU A 52 8.19 -9.11 -1.73
C LEU A 52 8.68 -10.52 -1.33
N GLU A 53 9.84 -10.62 -0.68
CA GLU A 53 10.37 -11.90 -0.18
C GLU A 53 9.53 -12.46 0.98
N LYS A 54 9.00 -11.60 1.84
CA LYS A 54 8.23 -12.01 3.01
C LYS A 54 6.79 -12.39 2.67
N GLU A 55 6.09 -11.54 1.91
CA GLU A 55 4.67 -11.67 1.58
C GLU A 55 4.44 -12.39 0.25
N GLY A 56 5.46 -12.46 -0.61
CA GLY A 56 5.39 -13.08 -1.95
C GLY A 56 4.85 -12.18 -3.05
N TRP A 57 4.35 -10.98 -2.72
CA TRP A 57 3.78 -10.04 -3.68
C TRP A 57 3.78 -8.59 -3.17
N LEU A 58 3.70 -7.66 -4.12
CA LEU A 58 3.47 -6.23 -3.93
C LEU A 58 2.36 -5.78 -4.87
N TYR A 59 1.79 -4.59 -4.67
CA TYR A 59 0.76 -4.06 -5.57
C TYR A 59 1.21 -2.78 -6.27
N CYS A 60 1.08 -2.75 -7.59
CA CYS A 60 1.32 -1.57 -8.40
C CYS A 60 0.00 -0.82 -8.61
N LEU A 61 -0.14 0.34 -7.98
CA LEU A 61 -1.34 1.18 -8.12
C LEU A 61 -1.48 1.80 -9.52
N THR A 62 -0.36 2.06 -10.19
CA THR A 62 -0.38 2.64 -11.55
C THR A 62 -0.88 1.64 -12.59
N CYS A 63 -0.50 0.36 -12.45
CA CYS A 63 -0.93 -0.71 -13.35
C CYS A 63 -2.20 -1.42 -12.88
N ALA A 64 -2.60 -1.23 -11.62
CA ALA A 64 -3.60 -2.04 -10.94
C ALA A 64 -3.27 -3.54 -11.01
N SER A 65 -2.00 -3.90 -10.80
CA SER A 65 -1.47 -5.27 -10.97
C SER A 65 -0.57 -5.66 -9.81
N THR A 66 -0.50 -6.96 -9.51
CA THR A 66 0.38 -7.51 -8.48
C THR A 66 1.76 -7.80 -9.04
N ILE A 67 2.78 -7.29 -8.38
CA ILE A 67 4.19 -7.58 -8.66
C ILE A 67 4.61 -8.78 -7.81
N THR A 68 5.09 -9.83 -8.44
CA THR A 68 5.49 -11.08 -7.77
C THR A 68 6.98 -11.41 -7.96
N SER A 69 7.68 -10.63 -8.77
CA SER A 69 9.09 -10.87 -9.12
C SER A 69 9.94 -9.62 -8.92
N GLU A 70 11.20 -9.80 -8.53
CA GLU A 70 12.13 -8.69 -8.31
C GLU A 70 12.40 -7.89 -9.60
N GLU A 71 12.48 -8.56 -10.74
CA GLU A 71 12.67 -7.91 -12.05
C GLU A 71 11.53 -6.94 -12.36
N GLU A 72 10.28 -7.38 -12.17
CA GLU A 72 9.09 -6.55 -12.36
C GLU A 72 9.04 -5.39 -11.34
N LEU A 73 9.46 -5.65 -10.09
CA LEU A 73 9.59 -4.61 -9.06
C LEU A 73 10.57 -3.51 -9.49
N LEU A 74 11.74 -3.86 -10.03
CA LEU A 74 12.75 -2.90 -10.48
C LEU A 74 12.23 -1.98 -11.59
N GLU A 75 11.48 -2.54 -12.55
CA GLU A 75 10.87 -1.77 -13.63
C GLU A 75 9.76 -0.84 -13.12
N HIS A 76 8.91 -1.36 -12.23
CA HIS A 76 7.78 -0.62 -11.68
C HIS A 76 8.22 0.44 -10.68
N TYR A 77 9.23 0.19 -9.85
CA TYR A 77 9.73 1.14 -8.86
C TYR A 77 10.14 2.49 -9.48
N ARG A 78 10.71 2.46 -10.69
CA ARG A 78 11.20 3.67 -11.37
C ARG A 78 10.09 4.53 -11.97
N LYS A 79 8.95 3.94 -12.34
CA LYS A 79 7.92 4.60 -13.16
C LYS A 79 6.55 4.66 -12.50
N HIS A 80 6.26 3.72 -11.60
CA HIS A 80 4.94 3.50 -11.03
C HIS A 80 4.94 3.72 -9.51
N VAL A 81 3.74 3.68 -8.94
CA VAL A 81 3.54 3.69 -7.50
C VAL A 81 3.35 2.25 -7.03
N VAL A 82 4.38 1.71 -6.40
CA VAL A 82 4.36 0.36 -5.81
C VAL A 82 4.13 0.49 -4.31
N ILE A 83 3.15 -0.25 -3.80
CA ILE A 83 2.81 -0.29 -2.38
C ILE A 83 3.11 -1.68 -1.80
N PRO A 84 3.68 -1.74 -0.58
CA PRO A 84 3.81 -2.98 0.17
C PRO A 84 2.43 -3.47 0.62
N GLY A 85 2.28 -4.80 0.66
CA GLY A 85 1.09 -5.58 1.04
C GLY A 85 -0.03 -4.75 1.65
N VAL A 86 -1.13 -4.63 0.89
CA VAL A 86 -2.35 -4.00 1.36
C VAL A 86 -2.81 -4.72 2.64
N LEU A 87 -3.21 -3.97 3.66
CA LEU A 87 -3.86 -4.56 4.83
C LEU A 87 -5.13 -5.26 4.33
N VAL A 88 -5.04 -6.58 4.15
CA VAL A 88 -6.21 -7.43 3.97
C VAL A 88 -6.87 -7.42 5.33
N ASP A 89 -7.90 -6.59 5.45
CA ASP A 89 -8.83 -6.70 6.56
C ASP A 89 -9.40 -8.12 6.50
N GLU A 90 -8.92 -8.99 7.38
CA GLU A 90 -9.43 -10.35 7.59
C GLU A 90 -10.88 -10.35 8.14
N SER A 91 -11.52 -9.18 8.19
CA SER A 91 -12.86 -8.96 8.68
C SER A 91 -13.88 -8.73 7.55
N VAL A 92 -13.76 -9.43 6.42
CA VAL A 92 -14.96 -9.88 5.69
C VAL A 92 -15.51 -11.10 6.42
N ALA A 93 -15.92 -10.89 7.68
CA ALA A 93 -16.90 -11.75 8.30
C ALA A 93 -18.21 -11.45 7.57
N GLU A 94 -18.67 -12.44 6.81
CA GLU A 94 -19.89 -12.44 6.03
C GLU A 94 -20.98 -11.54 6.62
N GLU A 95 -21.39 -10.50 5.89
CA GLU A 95 -22.72 -9.95 6.07
C GLU A 95 -23.70 -11.00 5.52
N ALA A 96 -23.95 -12.04 6.32
CA ALA A 96 -25.05 -12.94 6.07
C ALA A 96 -26.34 -12.10 6.06
N PRO A 97 -27.19 -12.20 5.02
CA PRO A 97 -28.45 -11.49 5.02
C PRO A 97 -29.35 -12.14 6.08
N SER A 98 -29.48 -11.50 7.25
CA SER A 98 -30.67 -11.70 8.08
C SER A 98 -31.84 -11.01 7.37
N GLY A 99 -32.46 -11.74 6.45
CA GLY A 99 -33.83 -11.47 6.03
C GLY A 99 -34.77 -11.97 7.13
N ASP A 100 -35.62 -11.08 7.62
CA ASP A 100 -36.83 -11.41 8.40
C ASP A 100 -37.98 -11.75 7.42
#